data_AF-A0A2D5Z3Z4-F1
#
_entry.id   AF-A0A2D5Z3Z4-F1
#
_cell.length_a   1.000
_cell.length_b   1.000
_cell.length_c   1.000
_cell.angle_alpha   90.00
_cell.angle_beta   90.00
_cell.angle_gamma   90.00
#
_symmetry.space_group_name_H-M   'P 1'
#
loop_
_entity.id
_entity.type
_entity.pdbx_description
1 polymer ?
#
loop_
_entity_poly.entity_id
_entity_poly.type
_entity_poly.pdbx_seq_one_letter_code
_entity_poly.pdbx_strand_id
1 'polypeptide(L)'
;MVAVGGRSEHAPALLVTGAGEGRDPAPPVDRFGWRCRVAIVLLPLVITAVFIGLLTRPALPAPTFWGFQNTSELVRWLVELVSGVLVEAGGFAAVGLLTALALPRPRALRARLLRYLLCIVLVAAIAGALHLVRRDALLAPLPLMTATLCGLFGAWIGVQVARGRKPARWMLRQLLAALLVIGAGALALVHFALVDERLPFDVAPIRSEDKRRLVRQLRSGHYHPKFGVHARRLLLAQDDVDRLLTWGLSIGDVPRRARVRFDRRRFDLQASFDVPFLTSRYANVTVAGEGEVVRGVLDVELDELRIGAVPLPGFLRSQLVAWIIATIQEDADARDVLASIKLLRPQQGAVELVYGRGQFGSRTLPNLLARLGAHPDLLTATRAHVRHLVDAGREVPWGSQRFVHFVHAAFSEAERRSKTSRPELENRAAIYALAILLGHHRVEFLVGPVLDRELRREAKRYTSRVRLRGRNDWTRHYWISAAIALLSSEAASDAVGLLKEELDARIGGSGFSFSDLMADRAGTMLARAATRDEASARAMQRRLSGKFTVDALFPPANDLPEGITARELRTMYGGVGGPLYRATEAIIERRLAKCAALR
;
A
#
# COMPACT_ATOMS: atom_id res chain seq x y z
N MET A 1 -28.31 -12.01 106.52
CA MET A 1 -27.86 -13.16 107.35
C MET A 1 -26.74 -13.84 106.57
N VAL A 2 -25.47 -13.45 106.77
CA VAL A 2 -24.53 -13.84 107.84
C VAL A 2 -23.92 -15.24 107.64
N ALA A 3 -22.59 -15.28 107.73
CA ALA A 3 -21.62 -16.38 107.90
C ALA A 3 -21.25 -17.18 106.62
N VAL A 4 -19.99 -17.23 106.13
CA VAL A 4 -18.62 -17.36 106.71
C VAL A 4 -18.26 -18.77 107.23
N GLY A 5 -17.21 -19.35 106.61
CA GLY A 5 -16.25 -20.31 107.18
C GLY A 5 -16.59 -21.79 106.97
N GLY A 6 -15.69 -22.70 106.62
CA GLY A 6 -14.23 -22.68 106.47
C GLY A 6 -13.65 -24.10 106.69
N ARG A 7 -12.37 -24.29 106.28
CA ARG A 7 -11.42 -25.41 106.56
C ARG A 7 -11.51 -26.66 105.67
N SER A 8 -10.53 -26.96 104.81
CA SER A 8 -9.13 -27.45 105.04
C SER A 8 -9.13 -28.89 105.60
N GLU A 9 -8.37 -29.89 105.13
CA GLU A 9 -6.98 -29.93 104.67
C GLU A 9 -6.70 -31.36 104.11
N HIS A 10 -5.79 -31.51 103.14
CA HIS A 10 -4.70 -32.51 103.13
C HIS A 10 -4.02 -32.56 101.75
N ALA A 11 -2.79 -32.03 101.73
CA ALA A 11 -1.74 -32.44 100.80
C ALA A 11 -0.74 -33.31 101.60
N PRO A 12 0.08 -34.14 100.92
CA PRO A 12 1.43 -33.65 100.63
C PRO A 12 1.96 -34.03 99.23
N ALA A 13 2.96 -33.26 98.82
CA ALA A 13 3.68 -33.32 97.56
C ALA A 13 4.86 -34.31 97.59
N LEU A 14 5.29 -34.79 96.42
CA LEU A 14 6.71 -34.99 96.09
C LEU A 14 6.91 -35.03 94.56
N LEU A 15 7.90 -34.26 94.10
CA LEU A 15 8.34 -34.01 92.73
C LEU A 15 9.03 -35.21 92.08
N VAL A 16 8.84 -35.42 90.76
CA VAL A 16 9.93 -35.70 89.80
C VAL A 16 9.57 -35.12 88.42
N THR A 17 10.57 -34.47 87.82
CA THR A 17 10.66 -33.78 86.53
C THR A 17 10.56 -34.69 85.30
N GLY A 18 9.95 -34.20 84.21
CA GLY A 18 10.06 -34.79 82.88
C GLY A 18 9.48 -33.89 81.80
N ALA A 19 10.35 -33.22 81.05
CA ALA A 19 10.02 -32.37 79.91
C ALA A 19 9.46 -33.17 78.72
N GLY A 20 8.52 -32.59 77.95
CA GLY A 20 8.05 -33.20 76.71
C GLY A 20 6.83 -32.52 76.08
N GLU A 21 7.10 -31.47 75.30
CA GLU A 21 6.34 -31.04 74.10
C GLU A 21 4.81 -30.89 74.21
N GLY A 22 4.36 -29.75 74.75
CA GLY A 22 3.08 -29.16 74.37
C GLY A 22 3.14 -28.59 72.94
N ARG A 23 2.71 -29.37 71.95
CA ARG A 23 2.32 -28.84 70.63
C ARG A 23 1.04 -28.03 70.79
N ASP A 24 1.17 -26.71 70.85
CA ASP A 24 0.08 -25.82 70.45
C ASP A 24 -0.21 -26.04 68.96
N PRO A 25 -1.47 -26.30 68.53
CA PRO A 25 -1.81 -26.24 67.13
C PRO A 25 -1.76 -24.77 66.69
N ALA A 26 -0.68 -24.39 66.01
CA ALA A 26 -0.62 -23.13 65.29
C ALA A 26 -1.88 -22.97 64.41
N PRO A 27 -2.60 -21.84 64.47
CA PRO A 27 -3.71 -21.62 63.56
C PRO A 27 -3.19 -21.72 62.12
N PRO A 28 -3.93 -22.33 61.17
CA PRO A 28 -3.49 -22.37 59.80
C PRO A 28 -3.41 -20.93 59.31
N VAL A 29 -2.20 -20.41 59.23
CA VAL A 29 -1.94 -19.13 58.58
C VAL A 29 -2.13 -19.42 57.10
N ASP A 30 -3.39 -19.37 56.64
CA ASP A 30 -3.71 -19.28 55.23
C ASP A 30 -3.22 -17.91 54.74
N ARG A 31 -1.90 -17.80 54.54
CA ARG A 31 -1.21 -16.58 54.14
C ARG A 31 -1.67 -16.08 52.77
N PHE A 32 -2.39 -16.91 52.01
CA PHE A 32 -2.76 -16.66 50.63
C PHE A 32 -4.24 -16.98 50.38
N GLY A 33 -5.08 -15.93 50.45
CA GLY A 33 -6.48 -16.04 50.03
C GLY A 33 -6.60 -16.53 48.57
N TRP A 34 -7.72 -17.17 48.23
CA TRP A 34 -7.94 -17.84 46.93
C TRP A 34 -7.53 -17.02 45.70
N ARG A 35 -7.73 -15.69 45.74
CA ARG A 35 -7.34 -14.75 44.67
C ARG A 35 -5.82 -14.71 44.43
N CYS A 36 -5.01 -14.80 45.47
CA CYS A 36 -3.56 -14.84 45.35
C CYS A 36 -3.09 -16.15 44.72
N ARG A 37 -3.69 -17.29 45.12
CA ARG A 37 -3.33 -18.61 44.56
C ARG A 37 -3.65 -18.68 43.07
N VAL A 38 -4.82 -18.21 42.67
CA VAL A 38 -5.22 -18.12 41.25
C VAL A 38 -4.29 -17.18 40.47
N ALA A 39 -3.95 -16.01 41.03
CA ALA A 39 -3.05 -15.07 40.36
C ALA A 39 -1.63 -15.61 40.17
N ILE A 40 -1.09 -16.35 41.14
CA ILE A 40 0.25 -16.98 41.04
C ILE A 40 0.30 -18.01 39.90
N VAL A 41 -0.78 -18.77 39.68
CA VAL A 41 -0.86 -19.76 38.60
C VAL A 41 -1.08 -19.09 37.23
N LEU A 42 -1.91 -18.05 37.16
CA LEU A 42 -2.24 -17.38 35.89
C LEU A 42 -1.14 -16.43 35.41
N LEU A 43 -0.36 -15.83 36.32
CA LEU A 43 0.69 -14.87 35.98
C LEU A 43 1.71 -15.40 34.96
N PRO A 44 2.36 -16.57 35.15
CA PRO A 44 3.29 -17.10 34.15
C PRO A 44 2.59 -17.40 32.83
N LEU A 45 1.37 -17.92 32.86
CA LEU A 45 0.61 -18.27 31.64
C LEU A 45 0.25 -17.03 30.81
N VAL A 46 -0.15 -15.93 31.47
CA VAL A 46 -0.44 -14.65 30.80
C VAL A 46 0.85 -13.98 30.31
N ILE A 47 1.94 -14.03 31.07
CA ILE A 47 3.24 -13.53 30.61
C ILE A 47 3.67 -14.30 29.35
N THR A 48 3.58 -15.63 29.36
CA THR A 48 3.90 -16.47 28.19
C THR A 48 2.96 -16.18 27.02
N ALA A 49 1.66 -16.02 27.23
CA ALA A 49 0.71 -15.69 26.17
C ALA A 49 0.96 -14.30 25.55
N VAL A 50 1.27 -13.29 26.37
CA VAL A 50 1.65 -11.94 25.90
C VAL A 50 2.96 -12.02 25.12
N PHE A 51 3.95 -12.76 25.62
CA PHE A 51 5.25 -12.92 24.97
C PHE A 51 5.14 -13.67 23.63
N ILE A 52 4.41 -14.79 23.59
CA ILE A 52 4.13 -15.54 22.35
C ILE A 52 3.35 -14.66 21.39
N GLY A 53 2.27 -14.03 21.82
CA GLY A 53 1.45 -13.16 20.98
C GLY A 53 2.20 -11.95 20.40
N LEU A 54 3.23 -11.45 21.09
CA LEU A 54 4.13 -10.41 20.59
C LEU A 54 5.16 -10.97 19.61
N LEU A 55 5.68 -12.18 19.82
CA LEU A 55 6.68 -12.80 18.94
C LEU A 55 6.09 -13.41 17.66
N THR A 56 4.88 -13.99 17.74
CA THR A 56 4.20 -14.63 16.61
C THR A 56 3.33 -13.67 15.82
N ARG A 57 3.13 -12.44 16.33
CA ARG A 57 2.51 -11.39 15.54
C ARG A 57 3.37 -11.16 14.30
N PRO A 58 2.82 -11.39 13.09
CA PRO A 58 3.47 -10.86 11.91
C PRO A 58 3.66 -9.36 12.17
N ALA A 59 4.81 -8.82 11.77
CA ALA A 59 4.91 -7.37 11.59
C ALA A 59 3.65 -6.97 10.82
N LEU A 60 2.88 -6.00 11.34
CA LEU A 60 1.67 -5.49 10.67
C LEU A 60 2.00 -5.45 9.18
N PRO A 61 1.24 -6.11 8.28
CA PRO A 61 1.59 -6.11 6.88
C PRO A 61 1.67 -4.65 6.47
N ALA A 62 2.89 -4.14 6.34
CA ALA A 62 3.10 -2.73 6.09
C ALA A 62 2.44 -2.51 4.74
N PRO A 63 1.40 -1.66 4.64
CA PRO A 63 0.91 -1.28 3.33
C PRO A 63 2.14 -0.79 2.56
N THR A 64 2.29 -1.26 1.32
CA THR A 64 3.33 -0.70 0.45
C THR A 64 3.25 0.82 0.51
N PHE A 65 4.37 1.52 0.38
CA PHE A 65 4.38 3.00 0.46
C PHE A 65 3.31 3.64 -0.46
N TRP A 66 2.99 2.96 -1.55
CA TRP A 66 1.98 3.34 -2.54
C TRP A 66 0.53 3.00 -2.14
N GLY A 67 0.30 2.01 -1.26
CA GLY A 67 -1.03 1.61 -0.76
C GLY A 67 -1.74 2.70 0.06
N PHE A 68 -1.00 3.68 0.60
CA PHE A 68 -1.58 4.87 1.25
C PHE A 68 -2.36 5.79 0.30
N GLN A 69 -2.31 5.54 -1.02
CA GLN A 69 -3.18 6.18 -1.99
C GLN A 69 -4.61 5.66 -1.94
N ASN A 70 -4.82 4.41 -1.51
CA ASN A 70 -6.15 3.85 -1.35
C ASN A 70 -6.67 4.12 0.07
N THR A 71 -7.80 4.80 0.14
CA THR A 71 -8.46 5.15 1.40
C THR A 71 -8.84 3.91 2.21
N SER A 72 -9.30 2.85 1.55
CA SER A 72 -9.73 1.63 2.25
C SER A 72 -8.54 0.87 2.86
N GLU A 73 -7.39 0.85 2.18
CA GLU A 73 -6.16 0.28 2.72
C GLU A 73 -5.62 1.08 3.91
N LEU A 74 -5.62 2.42 3.80
CA LEU A 74 -5.25 3.31 4.89
C LEU A 74 -6.12 3.08 6.14
N VAL A 75 -7.45 3.03 5.98
CA VAL A 75 -8.38 2.81 7.09
C VAL A 75 -8.19 1.44 7.72
N ARG A 76 -8.09 0.38 6.91
CA ARG A 76 -7.81 -0.98 7.40
C ARG A 76 -6.52 -1.02 8.19
N TRP A 77 -5.45 -0.42 7.66
CA TRP A 77 -4.17 -0.35 8.33
C TRP A 77 -4.24 0.42 9.65
N LEU A 78 -4.92 1.57 9.69
CA LEU A 78 -5.14 2.34 10.93
C LEU A 78 -5.90 1.51 11.98
N VAL A 79 -6.93 0.78 11.57
CA VAL A 79 -7.69 -0.12 12.46
C VAL A 79 -6.79 -1.23 12.99
N GLU A 80 -6.01 -1.88 12.13
CA GLU A 80 -5.06 -2.92 12.54
C GLU A 80 -4.00 -2.37 13.50
N LEU A 81 -3.43 -1.19 13.23
CA LEU A 81 -2.48 -0.50 14.11
C LEU A 81 -3.09 -0.24 15.50
N VAL A 82 -4.26 0.40 15.54
CA VAL A 82 -4.96 0.72 16.80
C VAL A 82 -5.31 -0.57 17.55
N SER A 83 -5.83 -1.58 16.86
CA SER A 83 -6.14 -2.87 17.47
C SER A 83 -4.90 -3.55 18.03
N GLY A 84 -3.76 -3.46 17.32
CA GLY A 84 -2.47 -4.00 17.74
C GLY A 84 -2.02 -3.36 19.06
N VAL A 85 -2.02 -2.03 19.11
CA VAL A 85 -1.67 -1.25 20.31
C VAL A 85 -2.62 -1.57 21.47
N LEU A 86 -3.93 -1.65 21.22
CA LEU A 86 -4.93 -1.96 22.26
C LEU A 86 -4.72 -3.35 22.86
N VAL A 87 -4.41 -4.35 22.04
CA VAL A 87 -4.17 -5.70 22.57
C VAL A 87 -2.84 -5.78 23.32
N GLU A 88 -1.78 -5.07 22.88
CA GLU A 88 -0.54 -4.97 23.65
C GLU A 88 -0.76 -4.28 24.99
N ALA A 89 -1.44 -3.13 24.99
CA ALA A 89 -1.83 -2.41 26.19
C ALA A 89 -2.65 -3.29 27.16
N GLY A 90 -3.62 -4.05 26.63
CA GLY A 90 -4.41 -5.01 27.41
C GLY A 90 -3.57 -6.13 28.01
N GLY A 91 -2.61 -6.66 27.26
CA GLY A 91 -1.67 -7.68 27.73
C GLY A 91 -0.83 -7.19 28.91
N PHE A 92 -0.20 -6.03 28.79
CA PHE A 92 0.60 -5.46 29.89
C PHE A 92 -0.25 -5.06 31.10
N ALA A 93 -1.46 -4.54 30.88
CA ALA A 93 -2.40 -4.29 31.96
C ALA A 93 -2.82 -5.58 32.70
N ALA A 94 -3.02 -6.69 31.99
CA ALA A 94 -3.30 -7.99 32.60
C ALA A 94 -2.12 -8.51 33.44
N VAL A 95 -0.89 -8.36 32.94
CA VAL A 95 0.34 -8.71 33.69
C VAL A 95 0.40 -7.90 34.99
N GLY A 96 0.30 -6.57 34.91
CA GLY A 96 0.33 -5.70 36.09
C GLY A 96 -0.77 -6.03 37.12
N LEU A 97 -1.99 -6.29 36.65
CA LEU A 97 -3.12 -6.71 37.47
C LEU A 97 -2.82 -7.99 38.24
N LEU A 98 -2.34 -9.02 37.56
CA LEU A 98 -2.03 -10.32 38.15
C LEU A 98 -0.85 -10.22 39.12
N THR A 99 0.19 -9.45 38.81
CA THR A 99 1.31 -9.19 39.72
C THR A 99 0.84 -8.54 41.03
N ALA A 100 -0.05 -7.55 40.94
CA ALA A 100 -0.60 -6.89 42.12
C ALA A 100 -1.48 -7.81 42.99
N LEU A 101 -2.19 -8.76 42.37
CA LEU A 101 -3.03 -9.76 43.05
C LEU A 101 -2.23 -10.95 43.61
N ALA A 102 -1.11 -11.32 42.99
CA ALA A 102 -0.24 -12.40 43.45
C ALA A 102 0.49 -12.06 44.76
N LEU A 103 0.71 -10.76 45.04
CA LEU A 103 1.43 -10.30 46.22
C LEU A 103 0.52 -10.23 47.48
N PRO A 104 0.97 -10.74 48.66
CA PRO A 104 0.19 -10.80 49.89
C PRO A 104 0.00 -9.43 50.56
N ARG A 105 -1.24 -9.09 51.00
CA ARG A 105 -1.63 -7.74 51.47
C ARG A 105 -0.61 -7.15 52.47
N PRO A 106 0.06 -6.03 52.15
CA PRO A 106 1.05 -5.45 53.05
C PRO A 106 0.37 -4.61 54.12
N ARG A 107 0.79 -4.77 55.38
CA ARG A 107 0.28 -3.99 56.52
C ARG A 107 0.89 -2.57 56.58
N ALA A 108 2.10 -2.36 56.07
CA ALA A 108 2.86 -1.10 56.15
C ALA A 108 2.95 -0.33 54.81
N LEU A 109 3.11 1.01 54.87
CA LEU A 109 3.24 1.90 53.70
C LEU A 109 4.49 1.58 52.85
N ARG A 110 5.63 1.29 53.49
CA ARG A 110 6.87 0.89 52.80
C ARG A 110 6.69 -0.36 51.94
N ALA A 111 5.93 -1.35 52.43
CA ALA A 111 5.64 -2.57 51.68
C ALA A 111 4.61 -2.35 50.54
N ARG A 112 3.83 -1.26 50.57
CA ARG A 112 3.01 -0.84 49.41
C ARG A 112 3.88 -0.21 48.33
N LEU A 113 4.84 0.66 48.70
CA LEU A 113 5.78 1.27 47.75
C LEU A 113 6.67 0.22 47.08
N LEU A 114 7.18 -0.75 47.85
CA LEU A 114 7.98 -1.85 47.33
C LEU A 114 7.21 -2.72 46.32
N ARG A 115 5.90 -2.89 46.52
CA ARG A 115 5.01 -3.63 45.60
C ARG A 115 4.87 -2.92 44.26
N TYR A 116 4.68 -1.59 44.26
CA TYR A 116 4.62 -0.81 43.02
C TYR A 116 5.97 -0.82 42.31
N LEU A 117 7.07 -0.69 43.04
CA LEU A 117 8.44 -0.76 42.50
C LEU A 117 8.70 -2.12 41.83
N LEU A 118 8.31 -3.23 42.45
CA LEU A 118 8.47 -4.57 41.88
C LEU A 118 7.66 -4.76 40.59
N CYS A 119 6.45 -4.21 40.53
CA CYS A 119 5.64 -4.24 39.30
C CYS A 119 6.30 -3.43 38.18
N ILE A 120 6.85 -2.25 38.50
CA ILE A 120 7.57 -1.40 37.54
C ILE A 120 8.79 -2.15 37.00
N VAL A 121 9.61 -2.73 37.88
CA VAL A 121 10.84 -3.44 37.50
C VAL A 121 10.52 -4.67 36.64
N LEU A 122 9.49 -5.46 36.99
CA LEU A 122 9.10 -6.64 36.21
C LEU A 122 8.58 -6.27 34.83
N VAL A 123 7.72 -5.25 34.73
CA VAL A 123 7.17 -4.78 33.45
C VAL A 123 8.28 -4.16 32.58
N ALA A 124 9.17 -3.37 33.18
CA ALA A 124 10.32 -2.79 32.47
C ALA A 124 11.33 -3.86 32.00
N ALA A 125 11.57 -4.89 32.80
CA ALA A 125 12.44 -6.01 32.42
C ALA A 125 11.86 -6.83 31.26
N ILE A 126 10.55 -7.12 31.29
CA ILE A 126 9.87 -7.83 30.19
C ILE A 126 9.88 -6.98 28.91
N ALA A 127 9.56 -5.69 29.02
CA ALA A 127 9.56 -4.76 27.88
C ALA A 127 10.98 -4.55 27.30
N GLY A 128 12.01 -4.48 28.15
CA GLY A 128 13.41 -4.41 27.73
C GLY A 128 13.90 -5.68 27.04
N ALA A 129 13.59 -6.86 27.59
CA ALA A 129 13.93 -8.14 26.96
C ALA A 129 13.24 -8.32 25.59
N LEU A 130 12.01 -7.86 25.45
CA LEU A 130 11.27 -7.85 24.17
C LEU A 130 11.91 -6.92 23.13
N HIS A 131 12.40 -5.75 23.55
CA HIS A 131 13.09 -4.81 22.66
C HIS A 131 14.43 -5.38 22.14
N LEU A 132 15.13 -6.18 22.95
CA LEU A 132 16.35 -6.88 22.55
C LEU A 132 16.11 -8.03 21.55
N VAL A 133 14.94 -8.66 21.56
CA VAL A 133 14.62 -9.82 20.70
C VAL A 133 14.09 -9.40 19.32
N ARG A 134 13.30 -8.32 19.24
CA ARG A 134 12.94 -7.73 17.94
C ARG A 134 14.12 -6.91 17.41
N ARG A 135 15.03 -7.57 16.70
CA ARG A 135 16.18 -6.92 16.02
C ARG A 135 15.78 -5.89 14.95
N ASP A 136 14.52 -5.90 14.53
CA ASP A 136 13.97 -4.97 13.55
C ASP A 136 12.98 -4.02 14.23
N ALA A 137 13.49 -2.96 14.84
CA ALA A 137 12.72 -1.75 15.10
C ALA A 137 13.65 -0.66 15.64
N LEU A 138 14.01 0.28 14.77
CA LEU A 138 14.43 1.65 15.13
C LEU A 138 13.35 2.44 15.92
N LEU A 139 12.35 1.76 16.49
CA LEU A 139 11.21 2.33 17.22
C LEU A 139 11.56 2.47 18.72
N ALA A 140 12.22 3.57 19.07
CA ALA A 140 11.69 4.61 19.97
C ALA A 140 11.08 4.30 21.36
N PRO A 141 11.00 5.31 22.28
CA PRO A 141 10.44 5.15 23.63
C PRO A 141 8.96 4.72 23.74
N LEU A 142 8.16 4.77 22.66
CA LEU A 142 6.69 4.63 22.74
C LEU A 142 6.20 3.23 23.19
N PRO A 143 6.70 2.10 22.65
CA PRO A 143 6.28 0.76 23.09
C PRO A 143 6.67 0.48 24.54
N LEU A 144 7.85 0.93 24.96
CA LEU A 144 8.32 0.82 26.35
C LEU A 144 7.46 1.66 27.31
N MET A 145 7.13 2.89 26.92
CA MET A 145 6.22 3.75 27.68
C MET A 145 4.83 3.13 27.78
N THR A 146 4.29 2.62 26.67
CA THR A 146 2.98 1.95 26.62
C THR A 146 2.94 0.75 27.55
N ALA A 147 3.93 -0.14 27.45
CA ALA A 147 4.05 -1.30 28.32
C ALA A 147 4.10 -0.90 29.81
N THR A 148 4.92 0.09 30.14
CA THR A 148 5.12 0.55 31.53
C THR A 148 3.86 1.18 32.11
N LEU A 149 3.22 2.11 31.36
CA LEU A 149 2.01 2.80 31.78
C LEU A 149 0.83 1.83 31.93
N CYS A 150 0.64 0.93 30.96
CA CYS A 150 -0.42 -0.07 31.01
C CYS A 150 -0.20 -1.09 32.14
N GLY A 151 1.04 -1.53 32.37
CA GLY A 151 1.39 -2.38 33.50
C GLY A 151 1.13 -1.71 34.85
N LEU A 152 1.50 -0.44 35.01
CA LEU A 152 1.20 0.35 36.21
C LEU A 152 -0.31 0.51 36.43
N PHE A 153 -1.06 0.79 35.36
CA PHE A 153 -2.51 0.90 35.40
C PHE A 153 -3.17 -0.42 35.82
N GLY A 154 -2.72 -1.54 35.25
CA GLY A 154 -3.12 -2.89 35.65
C GLY A 154 -2.86 -3.16 37.14
N ALA A 155 -1.66 -2.83 37.61
CA ALA A 155 -1.30 -2.99 39.01
C ALA A 155 -2.16 -2.14 39.95
N TRP A 156 -2.49 -0.90 39.56
CA TRP A 156 -3.42 -0.05 40.29
C TRP A 156 -4.81 -0.70 40.39
N ILE A 157 -5.36 -1.23 39.30
CA ILE A 157 -6.63 -1.98 39.31
C ILE A 157 -6.55 -3.15 40.29
N GLY A 158 -5.49 -3.95 40.23
CA GLY A 158 -5.31 -5.11 41.10
C GLY A 158 -5.27 -4.76 42.58
N VAL A 159 -4.59 -3.66 42.93
CA VAL A 159 -4.55 -3.16 44.31
C VAL A 159 -5.95 -2.73 44.78
N GLN A 160 -6.75 -2.05 43.95
CA GLN A 160 -8.10 -1.61 44.34
C GLN A 160 -9.06 -2.80 44.50
N VAL A 161 -9.00 -3.78 43.59
CA VAL A 161 -9.79 -5.03 43.69
C VAL A 161 -9.41 -5.82 44.94
N ALA A 162 -8.12 -5.82 45.31
CA ALA A 162 -7.63 -6.44 46.53
C ALA A 162 -8.10 -5.71 47.81
N ARG A 163 -8.52 -4.44 47.76
CA ARG A 163 -9.02 -3.67 48.92
C ARG A 163 -10.50 -3.93 49.26
N GLY A 164 -11.28 -4.53 48.35
CA GLY A 164 -12.67 -4.93 48.59
C GLY A 164 -13.69 -4.32 47.61
N ARG A 165 -14.98 -4.63 47.80
CA ARG A 165 -16.06 -4.27 46.86
C ARG A 165 -16.33 -2.76 46.77
N LYS A 166 -16.25 -2.02 47.89
CA LYS A 166 -16.51 -0.56 47.91
C LYS A 166 -15.45 0.23 47.13
N PRO A 167 -14.13 0.05 47.38
CA PRO A 167 -13.07 0.68 46.57
C PRO A 167 -13.14 0.31 45.09
N ALA A 168 -13.46 -0.94 44.76
CA ALA A 168 -13.59 -1.39 43.38
C ALA A 168 -14.75 -0.71 42.63
N ARG A 169 -15.91 -0.50 43.28
CA ARG A 169 -17.03 0.24 42.68
C ARG A 169 -16.69 1.72 42.46
N TRP A 170 -15.98 2.34 43.41
CA TRP A 170 -15.53 3.72 43.26
C TRP A 170 -14.50 3.86 42.12
N MET A 171 -13.53 2.94 42.04
CA MET A 171 -12.59 2.83 40.92
C MET A 171 -13.32 2.68 39.58
N LEU A 172 -14.34 1.82 39.49
CA LEU A 172 -15.10 1.64 38.25
C LEU A 172 -15.78 2.93 37.79
N ARG A 173 -16.32 3.73 38.72
CA ARG A 173 -16.87 5.06 38.40
C ARG A 173 -15.79 6.02 37.90
N GLN A 174 -14.60 6.01 38.50
CA GLN A 174 -13.47 6.82 38.05
C GLN A 174 -13.00 6.39 36.65
N LEU A 175 -12.97 5.09 36.36
CA LEU A 175 -12.63 4.55 35.04
C LEU A 175 -13.66 4.95 33.99
N LEU A 176 -14.96 4.87 34.33
CA LEU A 176 -16.03 5.29 33.43
C LEU A 176 -15.95 6.81 33.14
N ALA A 177 -15.71 7.62 34.17
CA ALA A 177 -15.51 9.06 34.02
C ALA A 177 -14.27 9.37 33.16
N ALA A 178 -13.14 8.69 33.41
CA ALA A 178 -11.93 8.84 32.60
C ALA A 178 -12.17 8.43 31.14
N LEU A 179 -12.89 7.33 30.89
CA LEU A 179 -13.24 6.89 29.54
C LEU A 179 -14.12 7.93 28.83
N LEU A 180 -15.10 8.52 29.52
CA LEU A 180 -15.93 9.60 28.98
C LEU A 180 -15.10 10.84 28.65
N VAL A 181 -14.17 11.23 29.52
CA VAL A 181 -13.27 12.37 29.28
C VAL A 181 -12.33 12.10 28.10
N ILE A 182 -11.75 10.90 28.01
CA ILE A 182 -10.90 10.49 26.88
C ILE A 182 -11.71 10.47 25.58
N GLY A 183 -12.93 9.92 25.61
CA GLY A 183 -13.84 9.89 24.47
C GLY A 183 -14.21 11.29 23.99
N ALA A 184 -14.58 12.18 24.91
CA ALA A 184 -14.87 13.58 24.62
C ALA A 184 -13.63 14.32 24.07
N GLY A 185 -12.44 14.06 24.63
CA GLY A 185 -11.18 14.60 24.13
C GLY A 185 -10.84 14.12 22.72
N ALA A 186 -11.05 12.84 22.43
CA ALA A 186 -10.86 12.28 21.09
C ALA A 186 -11.85 12.88 20.08
N LEU A 187 -13.11 13.03 20.46
CA LEU A 187 -14.13 13.72 19.65
C LEU A 187 -13.74 15.19 19.39
N ALA A 188 -13.26 15.90 20.40
CA ALA A 188 -12.77 17.27 20.25
C ALA A 188 -11.55 17.34 19.32
N LEU A 189 -10.58 16.42 19.45
CA LEU A 189 -9.43 16.32 18.56
C LEU A 189 -9.85 16.08 17.10
N VAL A 190 -10.80 15.18 16.85
CA VAL A 190 -11.36 14.95 15.51
C VAL A 190 -12.03 16.22 15.00
N HIS A 191 -12.83 16.89 15.84
CA HIS A 191 -13.48 18.14 15.46
C HIS A 191 -12.48 19.24 15.08
N PHE A 192 -11.40 19.41 15.85
CA PHE A 192 -10.36 20.40 15.53
C PHE A 192 -9.43 19.99 14.37
N ALA A 193 -9.30 18.70 14.10
CA ALA A 193 -8.55 18.20 12.95
C ALA A 193 -9.32 18.37 11.63
N LEU A 194 -10.65 18.40 11.68
CA LEU A 194 -11.53 18.53 10.53
C LEU A 194 -11.99 19.98 10.33
N VAL A 195 -11.71 20.55 9.17
CA VAL A 195 -12.02 21.95 8.83
C VAL A 195 -13.14 21.99 7.79
N ASP A 196 -13.97 23.04 7.84
CA ASP A 196 -15.07 23.28 6.88
C ASP A 196 -14.58 23.78 5.51
N GLU A 197 -13.41 24.42 5.47
CA GLU A 197 -12.83 24.99 4.25
C GLU A 197 -11.52 24.30 3.88
N ARG A 198 -11.34 24.10 2.57
CA ARG A 198 -10.08 23.65 1.98
C ARG A 198 -9.06 24.79 2.02
N LEU A 199 -7.78 24.42 2.11
CA LEU A 199 -6.71 25.41 1.99
C LEU A 199 -6.81 26.16 0.63
N PRO A 200 -6.66 27.49 0.62
CA PRO A 200 -6.95 28.35 -0.54
C PRO A 200 -5.76 28.39 -1.52
N PHE A 201 -5.34 27.22 -1.99
CA PHE A 201 -4.36 27.14 -3.06
C PHE A 201 -4.99 26.64 -4.35
N ASP A 202 -4.91 27.48 -5.37
CA ASP A 202 -5.32 27.14 -6.72
C ASP A 202 -4.28 26.18 -7.31
N VAL A 203 -4.74 24.96 -7.61
CA VAL A 203 -3.90 23.94 -8.23
C VAL A 203 -4.16 24.06 -9.73
N ALA A 204 -3.19 24.59 -10.47
CA ALA A 204 -3.32 24.71 -11.91
C ALA A 204 -3.65 23.33 -12.53
N PRO A 205 -4.73 23.20 -13.32
CA PRO A 205 -5.09 21.92 -13.92
C PRO A 205 -3.95 21.45 -14.83
N ILE A 206 -3.55 20.20 -14.68
CA ILE A 206 -2.40 19.68 -15.43
C ILE A 206 -2.80 19.47 -16.89
N ARG A 207 -2.34 20.35 -17.78
CA ARG A 207 -2.53 20.20 -19.23
C ARG A 207 -1.57 19.14 -19.77
N SER A 208 -1.94 18.46 -20.86
CA SER A 208 -1.09 17.43 -21.48
C SER A 208 0.26 17.97 -21.97
N GLU A 209 0.36 19.27 -22.27
CA GLU A 209 1.62 19.91 -22.67
C GLU A 209 2.61 20.04 -21.50
N ASP A 210 2.12 20.37 -20.31
CA ASP A 210 2.93 20.47 -19.09
C ASP A 210 3.53 19.12 -18.71
N LYS A 211 2.76 18.04 -18.86
CA LYS A 211 3.21 16.64 -18.66
C LYS A 211 4.32 16.27 -19.63
N ARG A 212 4.17 16.58 -20.93
CA ARG A 212 5.18 16.35 -21.96
C ARG A 212 6.45 17.17 -21.75
N ARG A 213 6.33 18.42 -21.27
CA ARG A 213 7.49 19.25 -20.91
C ARG A 213 8.28 18.61 -19.77
N LEU A 214 7.60 18.12 -18.74
CA LEU A 214 8.23 17.49 -17.59
C LEU A 214 8.94 16.17 -17.95
N VAL A 215 8.31 15.30 -18.76
CA VAL A 215 8.94 14.07 -19.26
C VAL A 215 10.16 14.37 -20.13
N ARG A 216 10.09 15.40 -20.99
CA ARG A 216 11.24 15.85 -21.79
C ARG A 216 12.38 16.36 -20.90
N GLN A 217 12.09 17.16 -19.89
CA GLN A 217 13.09 17.66 -18.92
C GLN A 217 13.74 16.53 -18.13
N LEU A 218 12.96 15.56 -17.65
CA LEU A 218 13.48 14.35 -17.00
C LEU A 218 14.44 13.60 -17.94
N ARG A 219 14.15 13.52 -19.23
CA ARG A 219 14.99 12.86 -20.23
C ARG A 219 16.18 13.67 -20.73
N SER A 220 16.12 15.00 -20.69
CA SER A 220 17.20 15.90 -21.12
C SER A 220 18.18 16.26 -20.00
N GLY A 221 18.11 15.59 -18.85
CA GLY A 221 19.00 15.83 -17.72
C GLY A 221 20.48 15.86 -18.13
N HIS A 222 21.17 16.93 -17.74
CA HIS A 222 22.55 17.21 -18.13
C HIS A 222 23.52 16.37 -17.30
N TYR A 223 24.63 15.94 -17.90
CA TYR A 223 25.66 15.16 -17.20
C TYR A 223 26.23 15.92 -15.99
N HIS A 224 26.38 15.23 -14.84
CA HIS A 224 26.98 15.80 -13.64
C HIS A 224 28.33 15.10 -13.29
N PRO A 225 29.48 15.76 -13.47
CA PRO A 225 30.80 15.13 -13.37
C PRO A 225 31.15 14.62 -11.96
N LYS A 226 30.70 15.30 -10.89
CA LYS A 226 31.03 14.92 -9.50
C LYS A 226 30.40 13.60 -9.01
N PHE A 227 29.40 13.06 -9.70
CA PHE A 227 28.67 11.86 -9.29
C PHE A 227 28.87 10.67 -10.25
N GLY A 228 29.90 10.71 -11.09
CA GLY A 228 30.29 9.64 -12.01
C GLY A 228 29.71 9.78 -13.42
N VAL A 229 30.22 8.96 -14.37
CA VAL A 229 30.02 9.02 -15.85
C VAL A 229 28.56 8.92 -16.33
N HIS A 230 27.61 8.65 -15.42
CA HIS A 230 26.19 8.47 -15.73
C HIS A 230 25.23 9.24 -14.83
N ALA A 231 25.71 10.17 -13.99
CA ALA A 231 24.83 11.02 -13.20
C ALA A 231 24.24 12.14 -14.05
N ARG A 232 22.93 12.37 -13.94
CA ARG A 232 22.23 13.49 -14.57
C ARG A 232 21.70 14.44 -13.52
N ARG A 233 21.90 15.74 -13.74
CA ARG A 233 21.35 16.83 -12.94
C ARG A 233 20.06 17.33 -13.56
N LEU A 234 19.05 17.49 -12.73
CA LEU A 234 17.79 18.13 -13.05
C LEU A 234 17.49 19.17 -11.97
N LEU A 235 17.20 20.39 -12.40
CA LEU A 235 16.66 21.43 -11.53
C LEU A 235 15.16 21.48 -11.82
N LEU A 236 14.33 21.05 -10.88
CA LEU A 236 12.88 21.14 -10.99
C LEU A 236 12.43 22.41 -10.29
N ALA A 237 11.78 23.32 -11.02
CA ALA A 237 11.19 24.50 -10.41
C ALA A 237 10.03 24.08 -9.48
N GLN A 238 9.68 24.91 -8.51
CA GLN A 238 8.58 24.65 -7.59
C GLN A 238 7.28 24.27 -8.33
N ASP A 239 6.93 25.00 -9.38
CA ASP A 239 5.76 24.72 -10.22
C ASP A 239 5.79 23.33 -10.86
N ASP A 240 6.98 22.85 -11.24
CA ASP A 240 7.15 21.52 -11.84
C ASP A 240 6.93 20.42 -10.78
N VAL A 241 7.33 20.67 -9.53
CA VAL A 241 7.08 19.76 -8.40
C VAL A 241 5.62 19.78 -7.96
N ASP A 242 4.99 20.96 -7.90
CA ASP A 242 3.56 21.10 -7.60
C ASP A 242 2.70 20.30 -8.59
N ARG A 243 3.06 20.35 -9.89
CA ARG A 243 2.40 19.56 -10.94
C ARG A 243 2.62 18.06 -10.76
N LEU A 244 3.83 17.64 -10.40
CA LEU A 244 4.14 16.23 -10.11
C LEU A 244 3.36 15.70 -8.91
N LEU A 245 3.29 16.47 -7.83
CA LEU A 245 2.51 16.14 -6.63
C LEU A 245 1.02 16.06 -6.97
N THR A 246 0.49 17.07 -7.66
CA THR A 246 -0.90 17.07 -8.12
C THR A 246 -1.21 15.85 -8.96
N TRP A 247 -0.31 15.48 -9.86
CA TRP A 247 -0.48 14.29 -10.70
C TRP A 247 -0.51 13.02 -9.86
N GLY A 248 0.48 12.80 -9.01
CA GLY A 248 0.54 11.62 -8.13
C GLY A 248 -0.64 11.52 -7.17
N LEU A 249 -1.21 12.65 -6.75
CA LEU A 249 -2.36 12.72 -5.86
C LEU A 249 -3.71 12.61 -6.58
N SER A 250 -3.80 13.00 -7.85
CA SER A 250 -5.02 12.88 -8.69
C SER A 250 -5.40 11.45 -9.06
N ILE A 251 -4.53 10.52 -8.69
CA ILE A 251 -4.52 9.13 -9.12
C ILE A 251 -5.28 8.21 -8.12
N GLY A 252 -5.41 8.65 -6.86
CA GLY A 252 -6.14 7.91 -5.84
C GLY A 252 -7.67 8.08 -5.92
N ASP A 253 -8.40 7.31 -5.11
CA ASP A 253 -9.87 7.24 -5.13
C ASP A 253 -10.58 8.53 -4.65
N VAL A 254 -9.84 9.48 -4.09
CA VAL A 254 -10.36 10.69 -3.44
C VAL A 254 -9.63 11.92 -4.01
N PRO A 255 -10.33 13.04 -4.27
CA PRO A 255 -9.67 14.27 -4.67
C PRO A 255 -8.69 14.73 -3.60
N ARG A 256 -7.41 14.81 -3.96
CA ARG A 256 -6.34 15.27 -3.06
C ARG A 256 -5.62 16.42 -3.73
N ARG A 257 -5.35 17.47 -2.96
CA ARG A 257 -4.61 18.64 -3.43
C ARG A 257 -3.43 18.87 -2.52
N ALA A 258 -2.26 19.10 -3.10
CA ALA A 258 -1.09 19.51 -2.35
C ALA A 258 -0.28 20.56 -3.09
N ARG A 259 0.46 21.35 -2.32
CA ARG A 259 1.43 22.34 -2.78
C ARG A 259 2.68 22.22 -1.93
N VAL A 260 3.84 22.36 -2.56
CA VAL A 260 5.12 22.42 -1.88
C VAL A 260 5.84 23.73 -2.21
N ARG A 261 6.46 24.32 -1.20
CA ARG A 261 7.36 25.47 -1.33
C ARG A 261 8.74 25.08 -0.86
N PHE A 262 9.75 25.47 -1.62
CA PHE A 262 11.14 25.21 -1.28
C PHE A 262 11.87 26.53 -1.01
N ASP A 263 12.51 26.62 0.15
CA ASP A 263 13.36 27.75 0.52
C ASP A 263 14.69 27.25 1.10
N ARG A 264 15.77 27.43 0.34
CA ARG A 264 17.11 26.95 0.70
C ARG A 264 17.09 25.46 1.05
N ARG A 265 17.27 25.06 2.31
CA ARG A 265 17.23 23.64 2.76
C ARG A 265 15.86 23.22 3.29
N ARG A 266 14.90 24.14 3.35
CA ARG A 266 13.58 23.94 3.93
C ARG A 266 12.54 23.62 2.87
N PHE A 267 11.55 22.84 3.27
CA PHE A 267 10.33 22.61 2.52
C PHE A 267 9.11 22.92 3.39
N ASP A 268 8.09 23.50 2.77
CA ASP A 268 6.74 23.70 3.33
C ASP A 268 5.75 22.99 2.41
N LEU A 269 5.15 21.91 2.91
CA LEU A 269 4.17 21.09 2.23
C LEU A 269 2.80 21.34 2.85
N GLN A 270 1.84 21.72 2.01
CA GLN A 270 0.45 21.91 2.38
C GLN A 270 -0.40 20.94 1.57
N ALA A 271 -1.22 20.14 2.25
CA ALA A 271 -2.10 19.17 1.62
C ALA A 271 -3.52 19.27 2.19
N SER A 272 -4.53 19.01 1.36
CA SER A 272 -5.93 18.97 1.77
C SER A 272 -6.58 17.70 1.21
N PHE A 273 -7.23 16.96 2.09
CA PHE A 273 -7.85 15.66 1.81
C PHE A 273 -9.34 15.70 2.13
N ASP A 274 -10.17 15.13 1.27
CA ASP A 274 -11.58 14.91 1.58
C ASP A 274 -11.70 13.73 2.55
N VAL A 275 -12.51 13.91 3.60
CA VAL A 275 -12.71 12.84 4.60
C VAL A 275 -13.84 11.93 4.17
N PRO A 276 -13.58 10.62 4.00
CA PRO A 276 -14.62 9.66 3.64
C PRO A 276 -15.75 9.66 4.67
N PHE A 277 -16.98 9.46 4.24
CA PHE A 277 -18.20 9.37 5.08
C PHE A 277 -18.70 10.69 5.71
N LEU A 278 -17.93 11.77 5.66
CA LEU A 278 -18.36 13.10 6.12
C LEU A 278 -18.42 14.07 4.94
N THR A 279 -19.62 14.40 4.48
CA THR A 279 -19.80 15.40 3.42
C THR A 279 -19.34 16.77 3.93
N SER A 280 -18.55 17.47 3.11
CA SER A 280 -18.09 18.85 3.37
C SER A 280 -17.13 19.03 4.56
N ARG A 281 -16.39 17.99 4.97
CA ARG A 281 -15.29 18.11 5.94
C ARG A 281 -13.95 17.76 5.30
N TYR A 282 -12.93 18.55 5.60
CA TYR A 282 -11.59 18.42 5.05
C TYR A 282 -10.54 18.22 6.14
N ALA A 283 -9.56 17.36 5.88
CA ALA A 283 -8.36 17.26 6.68
C ALA A 283 -7.25 18.08 6.00
N ASN A 284 -6.89 19.21 6.60
CA ASN A 284 -5.80 20.06 6.11
C ASN A 284 -4.50 19.68 6.84
N VAL A 285 -3.46 19.28 6.11
CA VAL A 285 -2.17 18.92 6.68
C VAL A 285 -1.14 19.95 6.26
N THR A 286 -0.44 20.53 7.23
CA THR A 286 0.68 21.44 7.01
C THR A 286 1.93 20.81 7.59
N VAL A 287 2.98 20.72 6.79
CA VAL A 287 4.27 20.13 7.16
C VAL A 287 5.37 21.11 6.80
N ALA A 288 6.24 21.45 7.74
CA ALA A 288 7.43 22.23 7.47
C ALA A 288 8.65 21.54 8.07
N GLY A 289 9.77 21.58 7.36
CA GLY A 289 10.99 20.93 7.83
C GLY A 289 12.17 21.08 6.88
N GLU A 290 13.24 20.36 7.21
CA GLU A 290 14.45 20.26 6.41
C GLU A 290 14.61 18.83 5.94
N GLY A 291 15.09 18.65 4.71
CA GLY A 291 15.27 17.30 4.19
C GLY A 291 16.17 17.25 2.97
N GLU A 292 17.03 16.24 2.93
CA GLU A 292 17.85 15.93 1.76
C GLU A 292 17.99 14.42 1.57
N VAL A 293 18.18 14.01 0.31
CA VAL A 293 18.56 12.63 -0.01
C VAL A 293 20.00 12.66 -0.48
N VAL A 294 20.86 11.89 0.18
CA VAL A 294 22.27 11.77 -0.21
C VAL A 294 22.59 10.30 -0.41
N ARG A 295 22.97 9.93 -1.65
CA ARG A 295 23.33 8.55 -2.03
C ARG A 295 22.27 7.51 -1.65
N GLY A 296 20.99 7.84 -1.84
CA GLY A 296 19.86 6.98 -1.53
C GLY A 296 19.49 6.88 -0.05
N VAL A 297 20.16 7.61 0.84
CA VAL A 297 19.76 7.75 2.24
C VAL A 297 18.91 9.01 2.37
N LEU A 298 17.69 8.84 2.88
CA LEU A 298 16.74 9.92 3.16
C LEU A 298 17.01 10.46 4.57
N ASP A 299 17.35 11.74 4.67
CA ASP A 299 17.50 12.47 5.92
C ASP A 299 16.45 13.59 5.96
N VAL A 300 15.56 13.54 6.95
CA VAL A 300 14.41 14.46 7.07
C VAL A 300 14.20 14.79 8.53
N GLU A 301 13.99 16.08 8.81
CA GLU A 301 13.62 16.59 10.12
C GLU A 301 12.40 17.51 9.96
N LEU A 302 11.42 17.37 10.87
CA LEU A 302 10.17 18.14 10.82
C LEU A 302 10.12 19.20 11.93
N ASP A 303 10.20 20.46 11.51
CA ASP A 303 10.01 21.65 12.35
C ASP A 303 8.55 21.74 12.82
N GLU A 304 7.60 21.52 11.90
CA GLU A 304 6.17 21.63 12.15
C GLU A 304 5.40 20.52 11.42
N LEU A 305 4.39 19.99 12.11
CA LEU A 305 3.39 19.10 11.53
C LEU A 305 2.06 19.43 12.19
N ARG A 306 1.07 19.85 11.41
CA ARG A 306 -0.25 20.25 11.89
C ARG A 306 -1.34 19.57 11.05
N ILE A 307 -2.37 19.07 11.72
CA ILE A 307 -3.57 18.50 11.09
C ILE A 307 -4.77 19.35 11.53
N GLY A 308 -5.38 20.08 10.60
CA GLY A 308 -6.39 21.08 10.88
C GLY A 308 -5.83 22.17 11.81
N ALA A 309 -6.44 22.31 12.98
CA ALA A 309 -5.97 23.19 14.05
C ALA A 309 -5.06 22.49 15.09
N VAL A 310 -4.79 21.19 14.94
CA VAL A 310 -4.06 20.38 15.93
C VAL A 310 -2.57 20.27 15.57
N PRO A 311 -1.65 20.95 16.28
CA PRO A 311 -0.22 20.76 16.09
C PRO A 311 0.26 19.45 16.72
N LEU A 312 1.08 18.68 16.01
CA LEU A 312 1.70 17.48 16.56
C LEU A 312 2.92 17.83 17.43
N PRO A 313 2.97 17.34 18.68
CA PRO A 313 4.14 17.45 19.55
C PRO A 313 5.42 16.93 18.89
N GLY A 314 6.56 17.56 19.19
CA GLY A 314 7.85 17.23 18.57
C GLY A 314 8.25 15.76 18.68
N PHE A 315 7.98 15.12 19.83
CA PHE A 315 8.26 13.69 20.00
C PHE A 315 7.40 12.82 19.08
N LEU A 316 6.16 13.19 18.74
CA LEU A 316 5.36 12.43 17.76
C LEU A 316 5.84 12.67 16.34
N ARG A 317 6.40 13.86 16.05
CA ARG A 317 6.95 14.17 14.72
C ARG A 317 8.17 13.32 14.40
N SER A 318 9.16 13.26 15.30
CA SER A 318 10.37 12.45 15.09
C SER A 318 10.04 10.96 14.93
N GLN A 319 9.07 10.49 15.70
CA GLN A 319 8.52 9.14 15.61
C GLN A 319 7.90 8.82 14.26
N LEU A 320 7.07 9.74 13.77
CA LEU A 320 6.42 9.58 12.47
C LEU A 320 7.46 9.56 11.35
N VAL A 321 8.47 10.42 11.40
CA VAL A 321 9.56 10.48 10.41
C VAL A 321 10.35 9.17 10.39
N ALA A 322 10.79 8.68 11.56
CA ALA A 322 11.53 7.42 11.65
C ALA A 322 10.71 6.25 11.09
N TRP A 323 9.41 6.23 11.37
CA TRP A 323 8.50 5.22 10.84
C TRP A 323 8.32 5.32 9.32
N ILE A 324 8.16 6.53 8.76
CA ILE A 324 8.07 6.74 7.31
C ILE A 324 9.35 6.26 6.62
N ILE A 325 10.52 6.63 7.16
CA ILE A 325 11.82 6.21 6.62
C ILE A 325 11.95 4.69 6.65
N ALA A 326 11.62 4.04 7.77
CA ALA A 326 11.65 2.58 7.87
C ALA A 326 10.71 1.90 6.85
N THR A 327 9.48 2.41 6.72
CA THR A 327 8.49 1.88 5.76
C THR A 327 8.99 2.00 4.31
N ILE A 328 9.58 3.14 3.95
CA ILE A 328 10.17 3.34 2.62
C ILE A 328 11.37 2.40 2.41
N GLN A 329 12.19 2.18 3.44
CA GLN A 329 13.33 1.28 3.36
C GLN A 329 12.90 -0.18 3.25
N GLU A 330 11.82 -0.63 3.88
CA GLU A 330 11.32 -2.00 3.79
C GLU A 330 10.68 -2.32 2.44
N ASP A 331 10.07 -1.34 1.78
CA ASP A 331 9.46 -1.49 0.46
C ASP A 331 10.53 -1.59 -0.65
N ALA A 332 10.58 -2.72 -1.35
CA ALA A 332 11.59 -2.99 -2.38
C ALA A 332 11.54 -1.98 -3.54
N ASP A 333 10.35 -1.52 -3.93
CA ASP A 333 10.19 -0.60 -5.05
C ASP A 333 10.54 0.83 -4.65
N ALA A 334 10.13 1.27 -3.44
CA ALA A 334 10.48 2.58 -2.92
C ALA A 334 11.99 2.69 -2.63
N ARG A 335 12.60 1.60 -2.14
CA ARG A 335 14.04 1.46 -1.97
C ARG A 335 14.79 1.58 -3.30
N ASP A 336 14.30 0.94 -4.36
CA ASP A 336 14.90 1.04 -5.70
C ASP A 336 14.82 2.48 -6.26
N VAL A 337 13.70 3.18 -6.03
CA VAL A 337 13.56 4.60 -6.38
C VAL A 337 14.56 5.45 -5.60
N LEU A 338 14.61 5.32 -4.27
CA LEU A 338 15.55 6.08 -3.44
C LEU A 338 17.01 5.80 -3.82
N ALA A 339 17.38 4.54 -4.03
CA ALA A 339 18.74 4.15 -4.42
C ALA A 339 19.18 4.76 -5.76
N SER A 340 18.22 5.09 -6.62
CA SER A 340 18.49 5.76 -7.90
C SER A 340 18.79 7.26 -7.77
N ILE A 341 18.36 7.86 -6.65
CA ILE A 341 18.59 9.26 -6.32
C ILE A 341 19.98 9.40 -5.66
N LYS A 342 20.89 10.06 -6.36
CA LYS A 342 22.24 10.37 -5.87
C LYS A 342 22.24 11.59 -4.95
N LEU A 343 21.43 12.59 -5.29
CA LEU A 343 21.23 13.81 -4.52
C LEU A 343 19.81 14.31 -4.73
N LEU A 344 19.09 14.64 -3.66
CA LEU A 344 17.90 15.48 -3.71
C LEU A 344 18.08 16.55 -2.66
N ARG A 345 18.17 17.81 -3.09
CA ARG A 345 18.39 18.94 -2.17
C ARG A 345 17.47 20.09 -2.57
N PRO A 346 16.62 20.58 -1.65
CA PRO A 346 15.88 21.82 -1.85
C PRO A 346 16.84 22.98 -2.17
N GLN A 347 16.38 23.92 -2.98
CA GLN A 347 17.01 25.21 -3.25
C GLN A 347 15.94 26.30 -3.24
N GLN A 348 16.33 27.56 -3.41
CA GLN A 348 15.36 28.67 -3.45
C GLN A 348 14.44 28.53 -4.68
N GLY A 349 13.16 28.23 -4.45
CA GLY A 349 12.14 28.08 -5.50
C GLY A 349 12.31 26.86 -6.43
N ALA A 350 13.20 25.93 -6.09
CA ALA A 350 13.47 24.74 -6.90
C ALA A 350 13.98 23.57 -6.05
N VAL A 351 14.01 22.37 -6.61
CA VAL A 351 14.69 21.22 -6.03
C VAL A 351 15.74 20.69 -7.02
N GLU A 352 16.95 20.49 -6.52
CA GLU A 352 18.02 19.85 -7.27
C GLU A 352 17.91 18.33 -7.11
N LEU A 353 17.77 17.64 -8.23
CA LEU A 353 17.73 16.19 -8.31
C LEU A 353 18.90 15.69 -9.16
N VAL A 354 19.75 14.85 -8.59
CA VAL A 354 20.79 14.11 -9.31
C VAL A 354 20.47 12.63 -9.26
N TYR A 355 20.39 11.99 -10.42
CA TYR A 355 20.02 10.57 -10.54
C TYR A 355 20.92 9.81 -11.53
N GLY A 356 20.99 8.47 -11.39
CA GLY A 356 21.79 7.60 -12.27
C GLY A 356 21.09 7.17 -13.56
N ARG A 357 21.79 7.21 -14.71
CA ARG A 357 21.27 6.72 -16.01
C ARG A 357 20.97 5.21 -15.93
N GLY A 358 19.80 4.81 -16.44
CA GLY A 358 19.32 3.41 -16.44
C GLY A 358 18.48 3.00 -15.23
N GLN A 359 18.50 3.76 -14.14
CA GLN A 359 17.76 3.45 -12.91
C GLN A 359 16.38 4.13 -12.84
N PHE A 360 16.15 5.23 -13.57
CA PHE A 360 14.84 5.90 -13.68
C PHE A 360 14.07 5.58 -14.98
N GLY A 361 14.71 4.93 -15.97
CA GLY A 361 14.29 5.05 -17.38
C GLY A 361 13.48 3.92 -18.00
N SER A 362 13.61 2.66 -17.57
CA SER A 362 12.99 1.53 -18.30
C SER A 362 12.04 0.65 -17.47
N ARG A 363 12.09 0.72 -16.14
CA ARG A 363 11.23 -0.04 -15.24
C ARG A 363 10.54 0.85 -14.20
N THR A 364 11.29 1.79 -13.63
CA THR A 364 10.87 2.57 -12.46
C THR A 364 9.76 3.58 -12.76
N LEU A 365 9.95 4.48 -13.74
CA LEU A 365 8.93 5.46 -14.10
C LEU A 365 7.64 4.81 -14.68
N PRO A 366 7.73 3.79 -15.55
CA PRO A 366 6.54 3.07 -16.01
C PRO A 366 5.86 2.24 -14.91
N ASN A 367 6.59 1.59 -13.99
CA ASN A 367 5.97 0.89 -12.86
C ASN A 367 5.27 1.86 -11.89
N LEU A 368 5.85 3.04 -11.71
CA LEU A 368 5.28 4.11 -10.90
C LEU A 368 3.99 4.61 -11.58
N LEU A 369 4.02 4.86 -12.88
CA LEU A 369 2.83 5.17 -13.69
C LEU A 369 1.76 4.07 -13.69
N ALA A 370 2.17 2.81 -13.80
CA ALA A 370 1.28 1.65 -13.78
C ALA A 370 0.57 1.56 -12.44
N ARG A 371 1.29 1.74 -11.33
CA ARG A 371 0.75 1.60 -9.97
C ARG A 371 -0.06 2.81 -9.55
N LEU A 372 0.35 3.99 -9.99
CA LEU A 372 -0.45 5.19 -9.88
C LEU A 372 -1.73 5.08 -10.75
N GLY A 373 -1.72 4.39 -11.89
CA GLY A 373 -2.91 4.19 -12.73
C GLY A 373 -3.68 2.88 -12.51
N ALA A 374 -3.20 1.98 -11.66
CA ALA A 374 -3.72 0.61 -11.59
C ALA A 374 -4.94 0.57 -10.69
N HIS A 375 -6.11 0.35 -11.30
CA HIS A 375 -7.20 -0.30 -10.60
C HIS A 375 -6.71 -1.68 -10.13
N PRO A 376 -6.63 -1.97 -8.82
CA PRO A 376 -6.14 -3.25 -8.29
C PRO A 376 -6.88 -4.46 -8.89
N ASP A 377 -8.16 -4.26 -9.22
CA ASP A 377 -9.02 -5.24 -9.86
C ASP A 377 -8.56 -5.58 -11.29
N LEU A 378 -8.08 -4.59 -12.05
CA LEU A 378 -7.56 -4.79 -13.41
C LEU A 378 -6.25 -5.58 -13.40
N LEU A 379 -5.34 -5.27 -12.46
CA LEU A 379 -4.10 -6.02 -12.29
C LEU A 379 -4.39 -7.48 -11.93
N THR A 380 -5.30 -7.70 -10.99
CA THR A 380 -5.69 -9.04 -10.52
C THR A 380 -6.36 -9.84 -11.64
N ALA A 381 -7.31 -9.24 -12.37
CA ALA A 381 -7.95 -9.87 -13.51
C ALA A 381 -6.93 -10.18 -14.61
N THR A 382 -6.04 -9.24 -14.96
CA THR A 382 -5.04 -9.44 -16.01
C THR A 382 -4.06 -10.56 -15.66
N ARG A 383 -3.65 -10.70 -14.39
CA ARG A 383 -2.86 -11.86 -13.93
C ARG A 383 -3.58 -13.19 -14.15
N ALA A 384 -4.88 -13.26 -13.86
CA ALA A 384 -5.67 -14.46 -14.07
C ALA A 384 -5.75 -14.83 -15.56
N HIS A 385 -6.02 -13.84 -16.42
CA HIS A 385 -6.03 -14.02 -17.87
C HIS A 385 -4.67 -14.44 -18.42
N VAL A 386 -3.57 -13.82 -17.98
CA VAL A 386 -2.21 -14.20 -18.42
C VAL A 386 -1.92 -15.67 -18.10
N ARG A 387 -2.23 -16.13 -16.88
CA ARG A 387 -2.04 -17.54 -16.51
C ARG A 387 -2.87 -18.47 -17.38
N HIS A 388 -4.17 -18.17 -17.52
CA HIS A 388 -5.07 -18.95 -18.36
C HIS A 388 -4.57 -19.06 -19.81
N LEU A 389 -4.07 -17.96 -20.39
CA LEU A 389 -3.56 -17.95 -21.75
C LEU A 389 -2.23 -18.70 -21.90
N VAL A 390 -1.33 -18.64 -20.91
CA VAL A 390 -0.09 -19.43 -20.94
C VAL A 390 -0.41 -20.92 -20.91
N ASP A 391 -1.35 -21.34 -20.06
CA ASP A 391 -1.83 -22.73 -20.00
C ASP A 391 -2.47 -23.16 -21.32
N ALA A 392 -3.36 -22.32 -21.88
CA ALA A 392 -4.00 -22.57 -23.18
C ALA A 392 -3.01 -22.66 -24.35
N GLY A 393 -1.82 -22.05 -24.22
CA GLY A 393 -0.75 -22.10 -25.21
C GLY A 393 0.00 -23.43 -25.29
N ARG A 394 -0.17 -24.31 -24.29
CA ARG A 394 0.48 -25.64 -24.23
C ARG A 394 -0.13 -26.64 -25.23
N GLU A 395 -1.40 -26.44 -25.62
CA GLU A 395 -2.22 -27.48 -26.26
C GLU A 395 -2.49 -27.28 -27.77
N VAL A 396 -1.75 -26.40 -28.47
CA VAL A 396 -2.11 -25.99 -29.85
C VAL A 396 -0.98 -26.15 -30.86
N PRO A 397 -1.23 -26.62 -32.09
CA PRO A 397 -0.28 -26.53 -33.21
C PRO A 397 0.13 -25.09 -33.59
N TRP A 398 1.20 -24.92 -34.36
CA TRP A 398 1.68 -23.59 -34.81
C TRP A 398 0.88 -23.07 -36.01
N GLY A 399 0.72 -21.73 -36.15
CA GLY A 399 0.09 -21.09 -37.33
C GLY A 399 -0.95 -20.02 -36.99
N SER A 400 -1.73 -19.58 -37.98
CA SER A 400 -2.80 -18.56 -37.80
C SER A 400 -3.97 -19.05 -36.91
N GLN A 401 -4.18 -20.37 -36.85
CA GLN A 401 -5.13 -20.98 -35.92
C GLN A 401 -4.77 -20.70 -34.46
N ARG A 402 -3.48 -20.51 -34.16
CA ARG A 402 -3.02 -20.16 -32.82
C ARG A 402 -3.46 -18.75 -32.41
N PHE A 403 -3.53 -17.78 -33.34
CA PHE A 403 -4.07 -16.45 -33.03
C PHE A 403 -5.54 -16.54 -32.61
N VAL A 404 -6.36 -17.22 -33.42
CA VAL A 404 -7.78 -17.46 -33.13
C VAL A 404 -7.95 -18.19 -31.80
N HIS A 405 -7.13 -19.20 -31.52
CA HIS A 405 -7.14 -19.94 -30.26
C HIS A 405 -6.88 -19.04 -29.04
N PHE A 406 -5.85 -18.18 -29.09
CA PHE A 406 -5.57 -17.27 -27.98
C PHE A 406 -6.72 -16.29 -27.74
N VAL A 407 -7.34 -15.76 -28.81
CA VAL A 407 -8.52 -14.89 -28.67
C VAL A 407 -9.69 -15.65 -28.06
N HIS A 408 -9.95 -16.86 -28.56
CA HIS A 408 -11.01 -17.73 -28.03
C HIS A 408 -10.82 -18.03 -26.54
N ALA A 409 -9.61 -18.44 -26.14
CA ALA A 409 -9.28 -18.70 -24.74
C ALA A 409 -9.48 -17.46 -23.86
N ALA A 410 -9.01 -16.29 -24.31
CA ALA A 410 -9.13 -15.05 -23.55
C ALA A 410 -10.60 -14.66 -23.30
N PHE A 411 -11.43 -14.70 -24.34
CA PHE A 411 -12.83 -14.29 -24.23
C PHE A 411 -13.74 -15.37 -23.62
N SER A 412 -13.36 -16.65 -23.70
CA SER A 412 -14.01 -17.73 -22.94
C SER A 412 -13.79 -17.56 -21.44
N GLU A 413 -12.56 -17.23 -21.03
CA GLU A 413 -12.26 -16.94 -19.63
C GLU A 413 -12.95 -15.64 -19.17
N ALA A 414 -13.00 -14.61 -20.03
CA ALA A 414 -13.70 -13.38 -19.73
C ALA A 414 -15.20 -13.64 -19.50
N GLU A 415 -15.86 -14.43 -20.36
CA GLU A 415 -17.26 -14.84 -20.21
C GLU A 415 -17.48 -15.58 -18.88
N ARG A 416 -16.61 -16.53 -18.56
CA ARG A 416 -16.70 -17.33 -17.32
C ARG A 416 -16.57 -16.45 -16.08
N ARG A 417 -15.60 -15.55 -16.04
CA ARG A 417 -15.33 -14.65 -14.90
C ARG A 417 -16.38 -13.54 -14.77
N SER A 418 -17.01 -13.14 -15.87
CA SER A 418 -18.08 -12.14 -15.91
C SER A 418 -19.40 -12.59 -15.27
N LYS A 419 -19.45 -13.81 -14.73
CA LYS A 419 -20.52 -14.28 -13.82
C LYS A 419 -20.42 -13.63 -12.44
N THR A 420 -19.22 -13.29 -11.99
CA THR A 420 -18.94 -12.72 -10.66
C THR A 420 -18.18 -11.40 -10.72
N SER A 421 -17.86 -10.91 -11.91
CA SER A 421 -17.06 -9.70 -12.16
C SER A 421 -17.71 -8.87 -13.27
N ARG A 422 -17.26 -7.63 -13.43
CA ARG A 422 -17.75 -6.72 -14.47
C ARG A 422 -17.27 -7.17 -15.86
N PRO A 423 -18.18 -7.36 -16.84
CA PRO A 423 -17.80 -7.78 -18.19
C PRO A 423 -16.76 -6.88 -18.88
N GLU A 424 -16.87 -5.57 -18.69
CA GLU A 424 -15.95 -4.61 -19.29
C GLU A 424 -14.55 -4.73 -18.67
N LEU A 425 -14.47 -4.95 -17.36
CA LEU A 425 -13.21 -5.17 -16.66
C LEU A 425 -12.51 -6.45 -17.14
N GLU A 426 -13.26 -7.54 -17.25
CA GLU A 426 -12.71 -8.83 -17.71
C GLU A 426 -12.28 -8.77 -19.18
N ASN A 427 -13.00 -8.05 -20.03
CA ASN A 427 -12.59 -7.82 -21.42
C ASN A 427 -11.34 -6.94 -21.51
N ARG A 428 -11.23 -5.88 -20.68
CA ARG A 428 -10.00 -5.08 -20.59
C ARG A 428 -8.82 -5.93 -20.18
N ALA A 429 -8.99 -6.76 -19.15
CA ALA A 429 -7.97 -7.68 -18.66
C ALA A 429 -7.54 -8.71 -19.71
N ALA A 430 -8.48 -9.30 -20.44
CA ALA A 430 -8.23 -10.22 -21.55
C ALA A 430 -7.39 -9.57 -22.66
N ILE A 431 -7.76 -8.34 -23.08
CA ILE A 431 -7.04 -7.59 -24.11
C ILE A 431 -5.62 -7.22 -23.64
N TYR A 432 -5.45 -6.77 -22.39
CA TYR A 432 -4.12 -6.50 -21.86
C TYR A 432 -3.27 -7.77 -21.79
N ALA A 433 -3.83 -8.90 -21.36
CA ALA A 433 -3.12 -10.17 -21.34
C ALA A 433 -2.65 -10.58 -22.75
N LEU A 434 -3.52 -10.49 -23.75
CA LEU A 434 -3.17 -10.74 -25.15
C LEU A 434 -2.08 -9.78 -25.66
N ALA A 435 -2.15 -8.50 -25.30
CA ALA A 435 -1.17 -7.50 -25.69
C ALA A 435 0.20 -7.68 -25.03
N ILE A 436 0.23 -8.13 -23.77
CA ILE A 436 1.46 -8.47 -23.06
C ILE A 436 2.13 -9.70 -23.68
N LEU A 437 1.33 -10.72 -24.00
CA LEU A 437 1.81 -12.02 -24.47
C LEU A 437 2.15 -12.04 -25.96
N LEU A 438 1.28 -11.47 -26.80
CA LEU A 438 1.34 -11.53 -28.26
C LEU A 438 1.83 -10.23 -28.91
N GLY A 439 1.64 -9.10 -28.23
CA GLY A 439 2.04 -7.79 -28.71
C GLY A 439 3.47 -7.43 -28.32
N HIS A 440 3.63 -6.93 -27.10
CA HIS A 440 4.92 -6.59 -26.54
C HIS A 440 4.91 -6.68 -25.02
N HIS A 441 5.92 -7.33 -24.44
CA HIS A 441 6.04 -7.50 -22.99
C HIS A 441 5.98 -6.18 -22.19
N ARG A 442 6.32 -5.03 -22.78
CA ARG A 442 6.26 -3.72 -22.12
C ARG A 442 4.84 -3.17 -21.94
N VAL A 443 3.83 -3.76 -22.58
CA VAL A 443 2.43 -3.45 -22.28
C VAL A 443 2.11 -3.77 -20.81
N GLU A 444 2.88 -4.66 -20.18
CA GLU A 444 2.79 -4.96 -18.74
C GLU A 444 2.95 -3.70 -17.88
N PHE A 445 3.73 -2.72 -18.35
CA PHE A 445 3.89 -1.43 -17.66
C PHE A 445 2.63 -0.56 -17.65
N LEU A 446 1.57 -0.93 -18.37
CA LEU A 446 0.29 -0.21 -18.33
C LEU A 446 -0.65 -0.73 -17.24
N VAL A 447 -0.38 -1.91 -16.71
CA VAL A 447 -1.27 -2.61 -15.76
C VAL A 447 -0.56 -2.90 -14.43
N GLY A 448 0.75 -3.14 -14.47
CA GLY A 448 1.56 -3.56 -13.32
C GLY A 448 2.14 -4.97 -13.52
N PRO A 449 2.95 -5.47 -12.56
CA PRO A 449 3.65 -6.73 -12.72
C PRO A 449 2.68 -7.92 -12.74
N VAL A 450 2.42 -8.48 -13.93
CA VAL A 450 1.52 -9.62 -14.13
C VAL A 450 2.27 -10.94 -14.32
N LEU A 451 3.52 -10.88 -14.77
CA LEU A 451 4.36 -12.04 -15.07
C LEU A 451 5.56 -12.10 -14.12
N ASP A 452 5.62 -13.14 -13.30
CA ASP A 452 6.86 -13.51 -12.60
C ASP A 452 7.91 -14.06 -13.57
N ARG A 453 9.12 -14.36 -13.05
CA ARG A 453 10.26 -14.79 -13.87
C ARG A 453 10.02 -16.15 -14.54
N GLU A 454 9.30 -17.05 -13.90
CA GLU A 454 9.05 -18.40 -14.39
C GLU A 454 7.96 -18.38 -15.46
N LEU A 455 6.81 -17.77 -15.15
CA LEU A 455 5.69 -17.61 -16.06
C LEU A 455 6.10 -16.83 -17.33
N ARG A 456 7.01 -15.86 -17.21
CA ARG A 456 7.56 -15.13 -18.37
C ARG A 456 8.38 -16.02 -19.29
N ARG A 457 9.18 -16.94 -18.73
CA ARG A 457 9.97 -17.90 -19.54
C ARG A 457 9.04 -18.84 -20.28
N GLU A 458 7.99 -19.28 -19.60
CA GLU A 458 6.98 -20.16 -20.16
C GLU A 458 6.17 -19.47 -21.27
N ALA A 459 5.61 -18.30 -20.98
CA ALA A 459 4.90 -17.47 -21.96
C ALA A 459 5.70 -17.31 -23.26
N LYS A 460 6.99 -16.96 -23.15
CA LYS A 460 7.87 -16.77 -24.31
C LYS A 460 7.95 -18.02 -25.21
N ARG A 461 7.85 -19.24 -24.65
CA ARG A 461 7.87 -20.48 -25.44
C ARG A 461 6.62 -20.61 -26.30
N TYR A 462 5.46 -20.22 -25.79
CA TYR A 462 4.17 -20.46 -26.46
C TYR A 462 3.64 -19.26 -27.27
N THR A 463 4.10 -18.04 -26.98
CA THR A 463 3.51 -16.81 -27.56
C THR A 463 4.39 -16.16 -28.63
N SER A 464 5.68 -16.47 -28.70
CA SER A 464 6.66 -15.77 -29.56
C SER A 464 6.49 -15.96 -31.08
N ARG A 465 5.60 -16.86 -31.52
CA ARG A 465 5.37 -17.19 -32.94
C ARG A 465 3.91 -17.11 -33.38
N VAL A 466 3.06 -16.43 -32.63
CA VAL A 466 1.65 -16.25 -33.02
C VAL A 466 1.57 -15.28 -34.20
N ARG A 467 0.97 -15.71 -35.29
CA ARG A 467 0.90 -14.97 -36.55
C ARG A 467 -0.55 -14.65 -36.90
N LEU A 468 -0.81 -13.40 -37.23
CA LEU A 468 -2.06 -12.94 -37.81
C LEU A 468 -1.90 -13.03 -39.33
N ARG A 469 -2.66 -13.93 -39.98
CA ARG A 469 -2.54 -14.22 -41.42
C ARG A 469 -1.10 -14.45 -41.89
N GLY A 470 -0.32 -15.20 -41.11
CA GLY A 470 1.07 -15.53 -41.44
C GLY A 470 2.12 -14.48 -41.04
N ARG A 471 1.71 -13.30 -40.54
CA ARG A 471 2.59 -12.19 -40.14
C ARG A 471 2.59 -11.96 -38.63
N ASN A 472 3.78 -11.81 -38.04
CA ASN A 472 3.95 -11.60 -36.58
C ASN A 472 3.88 -10.11 -36.23
N ASP A 473 4.45 -9.27 -37.07
CA ASP A 473 4.28 -7.82 -37.08
C ASP A 473 2.80 -7.40 -36.99
N TRP A 474 1.91 -7.98 -37.81
CA TRP A 474 0.47 -7.70 -37.73
C TRP A 474 -0.14 -8.09 -36.38
N THR A 475 0.24 -9.25 -35.81
CA THR A 475 -0.18 -9.63 -34.45
C THR A 475 0.22 -8.55 -33.43
N ARG A 476 1.44 -8.00 -33.56
CA ARG A 476 1.94 -6.98 -32.65
C ARG A 476 1.19 -5.67 -32.79
N HIS A 477 1.05 -5.16 -34.01
CA HIS A 477 0.28 -3.95 -34.32
C HIS A 477 -1.14 -4.04 -33.76
N TYR A 478 -1.82 -5.16 -34.02
CA TYR A 478 -3.17 -5.41 -33.55
C TYR A 478 -3.28 -5.29 -32.02
N TRP A 479 -2.50 -6.05 -31.26
CA TRP A 479 -2.68 -6.08 -29.80
C TRP A 479 -2.10 -4.86 -29.08
N ILE A 480 -1.01 -4.28 -29.58
CA ILE A 480 -0.48 -3.03 -29.02
C ILE A 480 -1.50 -1.91 -29.20
N SER A 481 -2.10 -1.79 -30.39
CA SER A 481 -3.13 -0.77 -30.67
C SER A 481 -4.41 -1.02 -29.85
N ALA A 482 -4.81 -2.28 -29.65
CA ALA A 482 -5.92 -2.61 -28.76
C ALA A 482 -5.65 -2.17 -27.31
N ALA A 483 -4.47 -2.46 -26.75
CA ALA A 483 -4.11 -2.05 -25.40
C ALA A 483 -4.01 -0.53 -25.24
N ILE A 484 -3.49 0.17 -26.27
CA ILE A 484 -3.45 1.64 -26.33
C ILE A 484 -4.87 2.23 -26.32
N ALA A 485 -5.80 1.64 -27.08
CA ALA A 485 -7.18 2.10 -27.15
C ALA A 485 -7.91 2.01 -25.79
N LEU A 486 -7.59 1.02 -24.96
CA LEU A 486 -8.16 0.86 -23.62
C LEU A 486 -7.73 1.91 -22.61
N LEU A 487 -6.70 2.69 -22.93
CA LEU A 487 -6.24 3.74 -22.04
C LEU A 487 -7.16 4.99 -22.12
N SER A 488 -7.97 5.20 -23.16
CA SER A 488 -8.52 6.52 -23.55
C SER A 488 -9.58 7.20 -22.62
N SER A 489 -9.20 7.50 -21.37
CA SER A 489 -9.82 8.51 -20.50
C SER A 489 -8.68 9.31 -19.84
N GLU A 490 -8.46 10.56 -20.28
CA GLU A 490 -7.55 11.66 -19.83
C GLU A 490 -6.12 11.36 -19.29
N ALA A 491 -5.84 10.24 -18.63
CA ALA A 491 -4.52 9.81 -18.14
C ALA A 491 -3.62 9.19 -19.23
N ALA A 492 -4.16 8.96 -20.43
CA ALA A 492 -3.61 8.01 -21.40
C ALA A 492 -2.75 8.55 -22.53
N SER A 493 -2.86 9.83 -22.86
CA SER A 493 -2.13 10.37 -24.02
C SER A 493 -0.61 10.19 -23.88
N ASP A 494 -0.10 10.14 -22.65
CA ASP A 494 1.34 10.13 -22.34
C ASP A 494 1.92 8.72 -22.20
N ALA A 495 1.17 7.77 -21.62
CA ALA A 495 1.55 6.36 -21.61
C ALA A 495 1.57 5.80 -23.04
N VAL A 496 0.64 6.27 -23.89
CA VAL A 496 0.62 5.98 -25.33
C VAL A 496 1.82 6.61 -26.03
N GLY A 497 2.14 7.87 -25.76
CA GLY A 497 3.33 8.53 -26.31
C GLY A 497 4.65 7.83 -25.94
N LEU A 498 4.83 7.50 -24.66
CA LEU A 498 6.01 6.79 -24.14
C LEU A 498 6.13 5.38 -24.73
N LEU A 499 5.02 4.64 -24.81
CA LEU A 499 5.00 3.31 -25.41
C LEU A 499 5.37 3.40 -26.89
N LYS A 500 4.87 4.40 -27.63
CA LYS A 500 5.20 4.60 -29.05
C LYS A 500 6.68 4.95 -29.24
N GLU A 501 7.23 5.89 -28.47
CA GLU A 501 8.65 6.26 -28.56
C GLU A 501 9.62 5.09 -28.27
N GLU A 502 9.29 4.23 -27.29
CA GLU A 502 10.09 3.05 -26.97
C GLU A 502 9.93 1.90 -27.97
N LEU A 503 8.78 1.83 -28.66
CA LEU A 503 8.60 0.94 -29.81
C LEU A 503 9.38 1.47 -31.02
N ASP A 504 9.30 2.77 -31.30
CA ASP A 504 9.98 3.44 -32.43
C ASP A 504 11.52 3.39 -32.29
N ALA A 505 12.06 3.44 -31.06
CA ALA A 505 13.49 3.26 -30.80
C ALA A 505 14.04 1.88 -31.23
N ARG A 506 13.17 0.90 -31.49
CA ARG A 506 13.53 -0.45 -32.00
C ARG A 506 13.00 -0.73 -33.41
N ILE A 507 11.97 -0.04 -33.86
CA ILE A 507 11.36 -0.23 -35.19
C ILE A 507 12.07 0.70 -36.17
N GLY A 508 13.28 0.30 -36.56
CA GLY A 508 14.04 0.99 -37.60
C GLY A 508 13.36 0.89 -38.97
N GLY A 509 12.82 2.02 -39.43
CA GLY A 509 12.72 2.49 -40.82
C GLY A 509 12.52 1.48 -41.96
N SER A 510 11.35 0.84 -42.06
CA SER A 510 10.91 0.11 -43.28
C SER A 510 9.98 0.93 -44.20
N GLY A 511 9.64 2.17 -43.83
CA GLY A 511 8.62 2.97 -44.52
C GLY A 511 7.20 2.73 -43.98
N PHE A 512 6.25 3.56 -44.42
CA PHE A 512 4.84 3.50 -44.04
C PHE A 512 4.12 2.31 -44.71
N SER A 513 3.20 1.68 -43.99
CA SER A 513 2.49 0.47 -44.42
C SER A 513 0.99 0.57 -44.13
N PHE A 514 0.16 0.46 -45.17
CA PHE A 514 -1.30 0.44 -45.01
C PHE A 514 -1.81 -0.88 -44.43
N SER A 515 -1.06 -1.99 -44.59
CA SER A 515 -1.40 -3.24 -43.93
C SER A 515 -1.23 -3.14 -42.40
N ASP A 516 -0.19 -2.44 -41.96
CA ASP A 516 0.08 -2.22 -40.53
C ASP A 516 -0.97 -1.28 -39.95
N LEU A 517 -1.35 -0.23 -40.71
CA LEU A 517 -2.47 0.64 -40.35
C LEU A 517 -3.78 -0.15 -40.19
N MET A 518 -4.07 -1.10 -41.08
CA MET A 518 -5.25 -1.95 -40.94
C MET A 518 -5.20 -2.79 -39.65
N ALA A 519 -4.03 -3.33 -39.28
CA ALA A 519 -3.88 -4.08 -38.04
C ALA A 519 -4.10 -3.19 -36.81
N ASP A 520 -3.54 -1.98 -36.81
CA ASP A 520 -3.73 -0.99 -35.75
C ASP A 520 -5.20 -0.60 -35.58
N ARG A 521 -5.89 -0.34 -36.69
CA ARG A 521 -7.32 -0.01 -36.71
C ARG A 521 -8.18 -1.16 -36.20
N ALA A 522 -7.92 -2.39 -36.65
CA ALA A 522 -8.68 -3.56 -36.23
C ALA A 522 -8.57 -3.81 -34.72
N GLY A 523 -7.35 -3.71 -34.16
CA GLY A 523 -7.13 -3.82 -32.72
C GLY A 523 -7.86 -2.73 -31.92
N THR A 524 -7.82 -1.49 -32.41
CA THR A 524 -8.53 -0.35 -31.80
C THR A 524 -10.04 -0.56 -31.80
N MET A 525 -10.61 -1.02 -32.92
CA MET A 525 -12.04 -1.28 -33.05
C MET A 525 -12.49 -2.42 -32.12
N LEU A 526 -11.71 -3.51 -32.04
CA LEU A 526 -11.99 -4.62 -31.12
C LEU A 526 -12.08 -4.12 -29.69
N ALA A 527 -11.05 -3.37 -29.24
CA ALA A 527 -10.99 -2.88 -27.87
C ALA A 527 -12.20 -2.00 -27.52
N ARG A 528 -12.57 -1.09 -28.42
CA ARG A 528 -13.75 -0.23 -28.25
C ARG A 528 -15.05 -1.04 -28.20
N ALA A 529 -15.26 -1.95 -29.15
CA ALA A 529 -16.46 -2.79 -29.19
C ALA A 529 -16.58 -3.69 -27.94
N ALA A 530 -15.45 -4.23 -27.46
CA ALA A 530 -15.40 -5.13 -26.31
C ALA A 530 -15.59 -4.42 -24.95
N THR A 531 -15.44 -3.09 -24.87
CA THR A 531 -15.37 -2.39 -23.57
C THR A 531 -16.22 -1.13 -23.47
N ARG A 532 -17.01 -0.81 -24.51
CA ARG A 532 -17.89 0.37 -24.56
C ARG A 532 -18.91 0.39 -23.41
N ASP A 533 -19.62 -0.72 -23.20
CA ASP A 533 -20.59 -0.89 -22.11
C ASP A 533 -20.79 -2.38 -21.79
N GLU A 534 -21.54 -2.67 -20.74
CA GLU A 534 -21.77 -4.04 -20.27
C GLU A 534 -22.41 -4.93 -21.36
N ALA A 535 -23.39 -4.39 -22.11
CA ALA A 535 -24.10 -5.14 -23.13
C ALA A 535 -23.16 -5.49 -24.30
N SER A 536 -22.34 -4.53 -24.74
CA SER A 536 -21.34 -4.74 -25.79
C SER A 536 -20.26 -5.72 -25.34
N ALA A 537 -19.82 -5.61 -24.09
CA ALA A 537 -18.82 -6.49 -23.50
C ALA A 537 -19.29 -7.95 -23.47
N ARG A 538 -20.52 -8.20 -23.00
CA ARG A 538 -21.12 -9.55 -22.99
C ARG A 538 -21.38 -10.08 -24.41
N ALA A 539 -21.78 -9.22 -25.35
CA ALA A 539 -21.96 -9.61 -26.74
C ALA A 539 -20.63 -10.04 -27.38
N MET A 540 -19.54 -9.33 -27.09
CA MET A 540 -18.21 -9.67 -27.58
C MET A 540 -17.70 -10.98 -26.98
N GLN A 541 -17.91 -11.19 -25.67
CA GLN A 541 -17.59 -12.45 -24.99
C GLN A 541 -18.26 -13.64 -25.69
N ARG A 542 -19.58 -13.63 -25.86
CA ARG A 542 -20.32 -14.71 -26.55
C ARG A 542 -19.85 -14.95 -27.99
N ARG A 543 -19.49 -13.88 -28.70
CA ARG A 543 -19.05 -13.96 -30.09
C ARG A 543 -17.68 -14.62 -30.21
N LEU A 544 -16.77 -14.30 -29.30
CA LEU A 544 -15.38 -14.76 -29.33
C LEU A 544 -15.12 -16.02 -28.50
N SER A 545 -16.02 -16.40 -27.59
CA SER A 545 -16.04 -17.74 -26.96
C SER A 545 -16.73 -18.80 -27.84
N GLY A 546 -17.46 -18.38 -28.88
CA GLY A 546 -18.05 -19.26 -29.88
C GLY A 546 -17.10 -19.64 -31.02
N LYS A 547 -17.63 -20.33 -32.03
CA LYS A 547 -16.87 -20.64 -33.26
C LYS A 547 -16.78 -19.42 -34.16
N PHE A 548 -15.56 -18.98 -34.48
CA PHE A 548 -15.30 -17.90 -35.44
C PHE A 548 -14.03 -18.15 -36.26
N THR A 549 -13.88 -17.43 -37.37
CA THR A 549 -12.67 -17.44 -38.21
C THR A 549 -11.91 -16.13 -38.07
N VAL A 550 -10.65 -16.11 -38.51
CA VAL A 550 -9.82 -14.89 -38.47
C VAL A 550 -10.46 -13.72 -39.24
N ASP A 551 -11.31 -13.98 -40.26
CA ASP A 551 -12.03 -12.96 -41.03
C ASP A 551 -12.97 -12.11 -40.16
N ALA A 552 -13.44 -12.66 -39.03
CA ALA A 552 -14.28 -11.93 -38.09
C ALA A 552 -13.50 -10.82 -37.35
N LEU A 553 -12.17 -10.92 -37.27
CA LEU A 553 -11.29 -10.01 -36.54
C LEU A 553 -10.38 -9.18 -37.46
N PHE A 554 -9.95 -9.76 -38.58
CA PHE A 554 -8.98 -9.15 -39.49
C PHE A 554 -9.16 -9.68 -40.93
N PRO A 555 -9.58 -8.84 -41.89
CA PRO A 555 -9.80 -9.24 -43.28
C PRO A 555 -8.46 -9.44 -44.02
N PRO A 556 -8.45 -9.98 -45.25
CA PRO A 556 -7.24 -10.05 -46.06
C PRO A 556 -6.65 -8.66 -46.32
N ALA A 557 -5.33 -8.54 -46.20
CA ALA A 557 -4.60 -7.26 -46.26
C ALA A 557 -3.34 -7.30 -47.16
N ASN A 558 -3.04 -8.45 -47.80
CA ASN A 558 -1.81 -8.64 -48.58
C ASN A 558 -1.74 -7.76 -49.86
N ASP A 559 -2.87 -7.19 -50.26
CA ASP A 559 -3.02 -6.33 -51.44
C ASP A 559 -2.88 -4.84 -51.10
N LEU A 560 -2.67 -4.49 -49.82
CA LEU A 560 -2.49 -3.10 -49.39
C LEU A 560 -1.05 -2.62 -49.66
N PRO A 561 -0.85 -1.34 -50.01
CA PRO A 561 0.49 -0.81 -50.24
C PRO A 561 1.36 -0.81 -48.96
N GLU A 562 2.60 -1.28 -49.09
CA GLU A 562 3.61 -1.34 -48.02
C GLU A 562 4.94 -0.71 -48.49
N GLY A 563 5.85 -0.44 -47.55
CA GLY A 563 7.20 0.06 -47.86
C GLY A 563 7.24 1.50 -48.38
N ILE A 564 6.21 2.30 -48.13
CA ILE A 564 6.09 3.66 -48.66
C ILE A 564 7.08 4.58 -47.95
N THR A 565 8.02 5.17 -48.69
CA THR A 565 8.98 6.11 -48.11
C THR A 565 8.29 7.39 -47.64
N ALA A 566 8.91 8.13 -46.70
CA ALA A 566 8.38 9.42 -46.26
C ALA A 566 8.22 10.43 -47.42
N ARG A 567 9.06 10.32 -48.46
CA ARG A 567 8.95 11.12 -49.68
C ARG A 567 7.70 10.73 -50.47
N GLU A 568 7.51 9.45 -50.76
CA GLU A 568 6.35 8.95 -51.50
C GLU A 568 5.03 9.21 -50.75
N LEU A 569 5.03 9.08 -49.42
CA LEU A 569 3.88 9.42 -48.59
C LEU A 569 3.50 10.91 -48.78
N ARG A 570 4.50 11.81 -48.84
CA ARG A 570 4.25 13.23 -49.11
C ARG A 570 3.81 13.49 -50.54
N THR A 571 4.54 12.96 -51.53
CA THR A 571 4.35 13.34 -52.94
C THR A 571 3.18 12.61 -53.60
N MET A 572 3.00 11.32 -53.35
CA MET A 572 1.94 10.52 -53.99
C MET A 572 0.67 10.50 -53.16
N TYR A 573 0.79 10.41 -51.83
CA TYR A 573 -0.37 10.28 -50.95
C TYR A 573 -0.90 11.62 -50.41
N GLY A 574 -0.14 12.71 -50.59
CA GLY A 574 -0.46 14.04 -50.06
C GLY A 574 -0.15 14.21 -48.56
N GLY A 575 0.73 13.36 -48.02
CA GLY A 575 1.00 13.27 -46.59
C GLY A 575 -0.07 12.49 -45.82
N VAL A 576 0.09 12.39 -44.50
CA VAL A 576 -0.94 11.84 -43.61
C VAL A 576 -2.18 12.74 -43.70
N GLY A 577 -3.32 12.15 -44.04
CA GLY A 577 -4.55 12.90 -44.30
C GLY A 577 -4.64 13.52 -45.70
N GLY A 578 -3.73 13.23 -46.63
CA GLY A 578 -3.88 13.63 -48.04
C GLY A 578 -5.03 12.88 -48.76
N PRO A 579 -5.41 13.30 -49.99
CA PRO A 579 -6.55 12.72 -50.69
C PRO A 579 -6.41 11.21 -50.95
N LEU A 580 -5.27 10.77 -51.48
CA LEU A 580 -5.03 9.35 -51.76
C LEU A 580 -4.80 8.56 -50.46
N TYR A 581 -4.22 9.16 -49.42
CA TYR A 581 -4.16 8.56 -48.08
C TYR A 581 -5.56 8.24 -47.55
N ARG A 582 -6.46 9.23 -47.55
CA ARG A 582 -7.86 9.06 -47.08
C ARG A 582 -8.64 8.09 -47.94
N ALA A 583 -8.39 8.05 -49.25
CA ALA A 583 -9.02 7.08 -50.14
C ALA A 583 -8.64 5.63 -49.77
N THR A 584 -7.35 5.38 -49.53
CA THR A 584 -6.87 4.07 -49.08
C THR A 584 -7.35 3.73 -47.68
N GLU A 585 -7.33 4.70 -46.76
CA GLU A 585 -7.90 4.54 -45.41
C GLU A 585 -9.40 4.18 -45.47
N ALA A 586 -10.19 4.82 -46.34
CA ALA A 586 -11.59 4.48 -46.53
C ALA A 586 -11.80 3.06 -47.10
N ILE A 587 -10.85 2.51 -47.87
CA ILE A 587 -10.88 1.10 -48.27
C ILE A 587 -10.66 0.20 -47.05
N ILE A 588 -9.70 0.53 -46.18
CA ILE A 588 -9.43 -0.18 -44.93
C ILE A 588 -10.67 -0.18 -44.04
N GLU A 589 -11.24 0.99 -43.76
CA GLU A 589 -12.42 1.14 -42.90
C GLU A 589 -13.62 0.35 -43.44
N ARG A 590 -13.86 0.35 -44.76
CA ARG A 590 -14.93 -0.46 -45.36
C ARG A 590 -14.71 -1.97 -45.23
N ARG A 591 -13.46 -2.44 -45.25
CA ARG A 591 -13.13 -3.85 -45.03
C ARG A 591 -13.33 -4.22 -43.56
N LEU A 592 -12.83 -3.41 -42.63
CA LEU A 592 -12.98 -3.64 -41.19
C LEU A 592 -14.44 -3.56 -40.75
N ALA A 593 -15.24 -2.69 -41.35
CA ALA A 593 -16.67 -2.60 -41.09
C ALA A 593 -17.42 -3.91 -41.42
N LYS A 594 -16.87 -4.82 -42.23
CA LYS A 594 -17.48 -6.14 -42.53
C LYS A 594 -17.11 -7.21 -41.50
N CYS A 595 -16.14 -6.96 -40.62
CA CYS A 595 -15.70 -7.91 -39.61
C CYS A 595 -16.72 -7.98 -38.46
N ALA A 596 -17.34 -9.14 -38.29
CA ALA A 596 -18.40 -9.32 -37.30
C ALA A 596 -17.95 -9.08 -35.85
N ALA A 597 -16.68 -9.31 -35.52
CA ALA A 597 -16.14 -9.10 -34.17
C ALA A 597 -15.57 -7.68 -33.94
N LEU A 598 -15.76 -6.74 -34.87
CA LEU A 598 -15.35 -5.34 -34.73
C LEU A 598 -16.56 -4.38 -34.60
N ARG A 599 -17.79 -4.92 -34.51
CA ARG A 599 -19.05 -4.18 -34.40
C ARG A 599 -19.67 -4.29 -33.00
#